data_AF-A0A6I5R011-F1
#
_entry.id   AF-A0A6I5R011-F1
#
_cell.length_a   1.000
_cell.length_b   1.000
_cell.length_c   1.000
_cell.angle_alpha   90.00
_cell.angle_beta   90.00
_cell.angle_gamma   90.00
#
_symmetry.space_group_name_H-M   'P 1'
#
loop_
_entity.id
_entity.type
_entity.pdbx_description
1 polymer ?
#
loop_
_entity_poly.entity_id
_entity_poly.type
_entity_poly.pdbx_seq_one_letter_code
_entity_poly.pdbx_strand_id
1 'polypeptide(L)'
;MPTTNYRDDLLVRLANPEYSSHYLKAALDETLEDGNMEAFLLALRNIVDAKGPVQEVAREADISRQHLHRLLSGNGNPTLETLASVLYAVGLTIDFRPVSEVTD
;
A
#
# COMPACT_ATOMS: atom_id res chain seq x y z
N MET A 1 -14.33 -0.30 -28.47
CA MET A 1 -14.17 -0.21 -27.00
C MET A 1 -13.10 0.82 -26.72
N PRO A 2 -13.34 1.90 -25.96
CA PRO A 2 -12.23 2.70 -25.47
C PRO A 2 -11.46 1.81 -24.49
N THR A 3 -10.18 1.55 -24.78
CA THR A 3 -9.29 0.87 -23.83
C THR A 3 -8.90 1.89 -22.78
N THR A 4 -9.74 2.06 -21.76
CA THR A 4 -9.32 2.79 -20.56
C THR A 4 -8.00 2.18 -20.11
N ASN A 5 -7.00 3.02 -19.91
CA ASN A 5 -5.71 2.60 -19.39
C ASN A 5 -5.94 1.88 -18.06
N TYR A 6 -5.55 0.61 -17.98
CA TYR A 6 -5.75 -0.24 -16.80
C TYR A 6 -5.27 0.43 -15.51
N ARG A 7 -4.17 1.19 -15.57
CA ARG A 7 -3.64 1.94 -14.43
C ARG A 7 -4.61 3.02 -13.97
N ASP A 8 -5.20 3.77 -14.88
CA ASP A 8 -6.08 4.90 -14.54
C ASP A 8 -7.38 4.38 -13.89
N ASP A 9 -7.94 3.27 -14.39
CA ASP A 9 -9.08 2.59 -13.77
C ASP A 9 -8.74 2.08 -12.36
N LEU A 10 -7.56 1.46 -12.20
CA LEU A 10 -7.08 1.00 -10.91
C LEU A 10 -6.99 2.14 -9.89
N LEU A 11 -6.41 3.30 -10.28
CA LEU A 11 -6.28 4.45 -9.39
C LEU A 11 -7.64 4.99 -8.94
N VAL A 12 -8.65 5.01 -9.82
CA VAL A 12 -10.03 5.40 -9.45
C VAL A 12 -10.61 4.46 -8.39
N ARG A 13 -10.39 3.15 -8.52
CA ARG A 13 -10.89 2.16 -7.55
C ARG A 13 -10.16 2.27 -6.21
N LEU A 14 -8.85 2.53 -6.22
CA LEU A 14 -8.02 2.71 -5.02
C LEU A 14 -8.34 3.99 -4.24
N ALA A 15 -9.08 4.95 -4.81
CA ALA A 15 -9.61 6.06 -4.04
C ALA A 15 -10.63 5.62 -2.96
N ASN A 16 -11.23 4.41 -3.10
CA ASN A 16 -12.05 3.81 -2.06
C ASN A 16 -11.18 3.11 -0.99
N PRO A 17 -11.27 3.51 0.29
CA PRO A 17 -10.47 2.91 1.37
C PRO A 17 -10.67 1.40 1.55
N GLU A 18 -11.89 0.88 1.35
CA GLU A 18 -12.20 -0.54 1.45
C GLU A 18 -11.59 -1.34 0.30
N TYR A 19 -11.58 -0.77 -0.91
CA TYR A 19 -10.91 -1.40 -2.04
C TYR A 19 -9.39 -1.42 -1.84
N SER A 20 -8.83 -0.29 -1.38
CA SER A 20 -7.40 -0.17 -1.07
C SER A 20 -6.94 -1.12 0.03
N SER A 21 -7.73 -1.31 1.09
CA SER A 21 -7.39 -2.25 2.16
C SER A 21 -7.36 -3.70 1.66
N HIS A 22 -8.38 -4.13 0.89
CA HIS A 22 -8.40 -5.46 0.29
C HIS A 22 -7.28 -5.67 -0.73
N TYR A 23 -7.01 -4.67 -1.56
CA TYR A 23 -5.95 -4.71 -2.55
C TYR A 23 -4.57 -4.86 -1.90
N LEU A 24 -4.28 -4.06 -0.88
CA LEU A 24 -2.99 -4.15 -0.18
C LEU A 24 -2.85 -5.43 0.62
N LYS A 25 -3.95 -5.91 1.22
CA LYS A 25 -3.96 -7.20 1.91
C LYS A 25 -3.62 -8.35 0.96
N ALA A 26 -4.25 -8.41 -0.22
CA ALA A 26 -3.97 -9.45 -1.20
C ALA A 26 -2.48 -9.46 -1.59
N ALA A 27 -1.92 -8.28 -1.85
CA ALA A 27 -0.49 -8.16 -2.16
C ALA A 27 0.41 -8.61 -1.00
N LEU A 28 0.04 -8.31 0.25
CA LEU A 28 0.79 -8.77 1.43
C LEU A 28 0.71 -10.30 1.58
N ASP A 29 -0.47 -10.89 1.41
CA ASP A 29 -0.66 -12.34 1.52
C ASP A 29 0.20 -13.08 0.48
N GLU A 30 0.19 -12.62 -0.78
CA GLU A 30 1.06 -13.16 -1.85
C GLU A 30 2.55 -13.02 -1.51
N THR A 31 2.99 -11.82 -1.06
CA THR A 31 4.37 -11.58 -0.62
C THR A 31 4.80 -12.52 0.52
N LEU A 32 3.90 -12.89 1.42
CA LEU A 32 4.21 -13.82 2.51
C LEU A 32 4.33 -15.28 2.02
N GLU A 33 3.67 -15.64 0.93
CA GLU A 33 3.77 -16.95 0.30
C GLU A 33 5.05 -17.11 -0.54
N ASP A 34 5.38 -16.11 -1.36
CA ASP A 34 6.48 -16.18 -2.33
C ASP A 34 7.76 -15.42 -1.92
N GLY A 35 7.69 -14.61 -0.85
CA GLY A 35 8.79 -13.78 -0.36
C GLY A 35 9.04 -12.50 -1.17
N ASN A 36 8.18 -12.18 -2.13
CA ASN A 36 8.36 -11.07 -3.07
C ASN A 36 7.84 -9.75 -2.50
N MET A 37 8.68 -9.06 -1.73
CA MET A 37 8.36 -7.74 -1.14
C MET A 37 8.10 -6.65 -2.21
N GLU A 38 8.65 -6.79 -3.42
CA GLU A 38 8.45 -5.81 -4.48
C GLU A 38 6.97 -5.65 -4.84
N ALA A 39 6.23 -6.76 -4.91
CA ALA A 39 4.80 -6.75 -5.23
C ALA A 39 4.00 -5.91 -4.21
N PHE A 40 4.24 -6.12 -2.92
CA PHE A 40 3.62 -5.33 -1.84
C PHE A 40 3.96 -3.84 -1.93
N LEU A 41 5.24 -3.49 -2.15
CA LEU A 41 5.67 -2.09 -2.23
C LEU A 41 5.10 -1.37 -3.47
N LEU A 42 4.96 -2.08 -4.59
CA LEU A 42 4.30 -1.55 -5.79
C LEU A 42 2.78 -1.38 -5.58
N ALA A 43 2.14 -2.30 -4.85
CA ALA A 43 0.73 -2.15 -4.47
C ALA A 43 0.52 -0.92 -3.58
N LEU A 44 1.36 -0.74 -2.56
CA LEU A 44 1.36 0.45 -1.70
C LEU A 44 1.59 1.72 -2.52
N ARG A 45 2.47 1.68 -3.53
CA ARG A 45 2.68 2.81 -4.44
C ARG A 45 1.42 3.19 -5.20
N ASN A 46 0.67 2.22 -5.71
CA ASN A 46 -0.57 2.51 -6.42
C ASN A 46 -1.60 3.20 -5.49
N ILE A 47 -1.64 2.82 -4.22
CA ILE A 47 -2.50 3.47 -3.22
C ILE A 47 -2.03 4.91 -2.95
N VAL A 48 -0.73 5.12 -2.80
CA VAL A 48 -0.14 6.47 -2.64
C VAL A 48 -0.48 7.35 -3.86
N ASP A 49 -0.31 6.82 -5.07
CA ASP A 49 -0.63 7.53 -6.32
C ASP A 49 -2.14 7.84 -6.44
N ALA A 50 -3.01 6.97 -5.91
CA ALA A 50 -4.46 7.18 -5.90
C ALA A 50 -4.94 8.17 -4.83
N LYS A 51 -4.20 8.27 -3.71
CA LYS A 51 -4.52 9.16 -2.60
C LYS A 51 -4.33 10.64 -2.97
N GLY A 52 -3.25 10.95 -3.70
CA GLY A 52 -2.93 12.32 -4.07
C GLY A 52 -1.44 12.55 -4.36
N PRO A 53 -0.98 13.80 -4.33
CA PRO A 53 0.42 14.15 -4.56
C PRO A 53 1.35 13.46 -3.55
N VAL A 54 2.41 12.80 -4.04
CA VAL A 54 3.42 12.12 -3.21
C VAL A 54 4.01 13.04 -2.14
N GLN A 55 4.08 14.35 -2.41
CA GLN A 55 4.56 15.37 -1.49
C GLN A 55 3.69 15.46 -0.22
N GLU A 56 2.37 15.33 -0.36
CA GLU A 56 1.42 15.41 0.75
C GLU A 56 1.49 14.16 1.60
N VAL A 57 1.54 12.97 0.97
CA VAL A 57 1.70 11.70 1.68
C VAL A 57 3.02 11.65 2.45
N ALA A 58 4.13 12.09 1.85
CA ALA A 58 5.42 12.14 2.53
C ALA A 58 5.38 13.06 3.78
N ARG A 59 4.69 14.21 3.67
CA ARG A 59 4.50 15.14 4.78
C ARG A 59 3.65 14.51 5.89
N GLU A 60 2.58 13.82 5.55
CA GLU A 60 1.68 13.16 6.52
C GLU A 60 2.34 11.96 7.19
N ALA A 61 3.18 11.23 6.48
CA ALA A 61 3.96 10.10 6.99
C ALA A 61 5.23 10.52 7.76
N ASP A 62 5.49 11.83 7.88
CA ASP A 62 6.69 12.43 8.50
C ASP A 62 8.03 11.87 7.96
N ILE A 63 8.11 11.71 6.63
CA ILE A 63 9.34 11.25 5.97
C ILE A 63 9.70 12.13 4.77
N SER A 64 10.96 12.11 4.37
CA SER A 64 11.36 12.83 3.16
C SER A 64 10.73 12.21 1.91
N ARG A 65 10.40 13.05 0.92
CA ARG A 65 9.93 12.60 -0.40
C ARG A 65 10.88 11.60 -1.06
N GLN A 66 12.18 11.82 -0.88
CA GLN A 66 13.20 10.92 -1.41
C GLN A 66 13.15 9.54 -0.71
N HIS A 67 12.91 9.51 0.60
CA HIS A 67 12.72 8.26 1.33
C HIS A 67 11.47 7.53 0.86
N LEU A 68 10.32 8.23 0.75
CA LEU A 68 9.08 7.64 0.24
C LEU A 68 9.25 7.09 -1.18
N HIS A 69 9.91 7.83 -2.09
CA HIS A 69 10.17 7.35 -3.44
C HIS A 69 11.06 6.10 -3.49
N ARG A 70 12.10 6.01 -2.66
CA ARG A 70 12.96 4.82 -2.59
C ARG A 70 12.21 3.62 -2.00
N LEU A 71 11.37 3.85 -1.00
CA LEU A 71 10.53 2.81 -0.41
C LEU A 71 9.58 2.23 -1.47
N LEU A 72 8.92 3.08 -2.24
CA LEU A 72 7.92 2.71 -3.25
C LEU A 72 8.52 2.29 -4.60
N SER A 73 9.84 2.18 -4.73
CA SER A 73 10.49 1.78 -5.98
C SER A 73 10.64 0.26 -6.15
N GLY A 74 9.96 -0.55 -5.33
CA GLY A 74 10.02 -2.01 -5.39
C GLY A 74 11.22 -2.66 -4.68
N ASN A 75 12.33 -1.94 -4.53
CA ASN A 75 13.57 -2.42 -3.90
C ASN A 75 13.78 -1.91 -2.46
N GLY A 76 12.72 -1.41 -1.82
CA GLY A 76 12.78 -0.89 -0.45
C GLY A 76 12.84 -2.01 0.59
N ASN A 77 13.35 -1.69 1.77
CA ASN A 77 13.18 -2.51 2.98
C ASN A 77 12.72 -1.60 4.12
N PRO A 78 11.44 -1.20 4.14
CA PRO A 78 10.95 -0.27 5.16
C PRO A 78 11.02 -0.90 6.55
N THR A 79 11.37 -0.09 7.54
CA THR A 79 11.12 -0.48 8.93
C THR A 79 9.62 -0.56 9.18
N LEU A 80 9.20 -1.33 10.19
CA LEU A 80 7.80 -1.39 10.60
C LEU A 80 7.24 0.01 10.91
N GLU A 81 8.03 0.87 11.54
CA GLU A 81 7.67 2.26 11.84
C GLU A 81 7.39 3.07 10.56
N THR A 82 8.29 2.99 9.57
CA THR A 82 8.11 3.70 8.29
C THR A 82 6.89 3.16 7.54
N LEU A 83 6.69 1.84 7.55
CA LEU A 83 5.52 1.23 6.92
C LEU A 83 4.24 1.72 7.58
N ALA A 84 4.17 1.69 8.91
CA ALA A 84 3.01 2.14 9.67
C ALA A 84 2.69 3.62 9.42
N SER A 85 3.71 4.50 9.35
CA SER A 85 3.48 5.93 9.09
C SER A 85 2.95 6.18 7.67
N VAL A 86 3.46 5.47 6.67
CA VAL A 86 2.98 5.56 5.28
C VAL A 86 1.55 5.01 5.15
N LEU A 87 1.25 3.88 5.79
CA LEU A 87 -0.10 3.31 5.83
C LEU A 87 -1.08 4.31 6.43
N TYR A 88 -0.74 4.91 7.57
CA TYR A 88 -1.58 5.89 8.24
C TYR A 88 -1.84 7.13 7.36
N ALA A 89 -0.81 7.63 6.66
CA ALA A 89 -0.93 8.76 5.73
C ALA A 89 -1.89 8.46 4.56
N VAL A 90 -1.99 7.21 4.10
CA VAL A 90 -2.97 6.83 3.07
C VAL A 90 -4.33 6.43 3.63
N GLY A 91 -4.51 6.44 4.95
CA GLY A 91 -5.76 6.10 5.64
C GLY A 91 -5.95 4.60 5.90
N LEU A 92 -4.86 3.84 5.97
CA LEU A 92 -4.83 2.41 6.27
C LEU A 92 -4.11 2.15 7.60
N THR A 93 -4.34 0.97 8.18
CA THR A 93 -3.64 0.51 9.38
C THR A 93 -3.36 -0.99 9.27
N ILE A 94 -2.45 -1.48 10.10
CA ILE A 94 -2.22 -2.91 10.30
C ILE A 94 -3.22 -3.42 11.34
N ASP A 95 -3.79 -4.60 11.09
CA ASP A 95 -4.67 -5.31 12.01
C ASP A 95 -4.14 -6.74 12.22
N PHE A 96 -4.34 -7.28 13.43
CA PHE A 96 -3.93 -8.63 13.79
C PHE A 96 -5.15 -9.47 14.10
N ARG A 97 -5.28 -10.60 13.40
CA ARG A 97 -6.39 -11.53 13.53
C ARG A 97 -5.89 -12.91 13.96
N PRO A 98 -6.72 -13.70 14.65
CA PRO A 98 -6.35 -15.06 15.02
C PRO A 98 -6.09 -15.92 13.77
N VAL A 99 -5.11 -16.82 13.84
CA VAL A 99 -4.73 -17.74 12.74
C VAL A 99 -5.81 -18.78 12.47
N SER A 100 -6.65 -19.04 13.46
CA SER A 100 -7.80 -19.93 13.39
C SER A 100 -8.91 -19.34 14.25
N GLU A 101 -10.15 -19.33 13.76
CA GLU A 101 -11.29 -18.97 14.60
C GLU A 101 -11.31 -19.90 15.81
N VAL A 102 -11.37 -19.33 17.02
CA VAL A 102 -11.60 -20.12 18.22
C VAL A 102 -13.02 -20.65 18.07
N THR A 103 -13.14 -21.92 17.70
CA THR A 103 -14.42 -22.62 17.75
C THR A 103 -14.78 -22.78 19.23
N ASP A 104 -15.76 -22.01 19.70
CA ASP A 104 -16.45 -22.27 20.97
C ASP A 104 -17.26 -23.57 20.87
#